data_AF-A0A5J5NJK3-F1
#
_entry.id   AF-A0A5J5NJK3-F1
#
_cell.length_a   1.000
_cell.length_b   1.000
_cell.length_c   1.000
_cell.angle_alpha   90.00
_cell.angle_beta   90.00
_cell.angle_gamma   90.00
#
_symmetry.space_group_name_H-M   'P 1'
#
loop_
_entity.id
_entity.type
_entity.pdbx_description
1 polymer ?
#
loop_
_entity_poly.entity_id
_entity_poly.type
_entity_poly.pdbx_seq_one_letter_code
_entity_poly.pdbx_strand_id
1 'polypeptide(L)'
;MGIDNSSRLDRFSNNFRVEVVRLNEDDMEFDMIVIDAAIANSFRRILIAEIPTMAIEKVLIANKTSIIQDEVLAHRLGLVPIRVDPRLFDYLSENDQPNEKNTIVSKLHVQCKRGSPRITGDKNI
;
A
#
# COMPACT_ATOMS: atom_id res chain seq x y z
N MET A 1 -5.81 32.38 37.01
CA MET A 1 -5.66 30.95 37.34
C MET A 1 -4.83 30.32 36.23
N GLY A 2 -3.58 29.93 36.52
CA GLY A 2 -2.72 29.28 35.55
C GLY A 2 -3.05 27.79 35.50
N ILE A 3 -3.52 27.30 34.36
CA ILE A 3 -3.62 25.86 34.12
C ILE A 3 -2.22 25.42 33.73
N ASP A 4 -1.55 24.72 34.65
CA ASP A 4 -0.24 24.15 34.39
C ASP A 4 -0.39 22.90 33.50
N ASN A 5 0.12 22.99 32.27
CA ASN A 5 0.04 21.92 31.28
C ASN A 5 1.25 20.96 31.33
N SER A 6 2.29 21.29 32.12
CA SER A 6 3.53 20.50 32.20
C SER A 6 3.30 19.05 32.65
N SER A 7 2.33 18.83 33.54
CA SER A 7 1.97 17.52 34.10
C SER A 7 1.00 16.69 33.23
N ARG A 8 0.71 17.09 31.99
CA ARG A 8 -0.20 16.35 31.08
C ARG A 8 0.47 15.20 30.35
N LEU A 9 1.74 15.31 29.97
CA LEU A 9 2.44 14.25 29.25
C LEU A 9 2.73 13.04 30.14
N ASP A 10 3.17 13.26 31.37
CA ASP A 10 3.39 12.17 32.33
C ASP A 10 2.07 11.46 32.67
N ARG A 11 0.98 12.22 32.81
CA ARG A 11 -0.37 11.66 32.99
C ARG A 11 -0.85 10.89 31.77
N PHE A 12 -0.56 11.36 30.57
CA PHE A 12 -0.88 10.65 29.34
C PHE A 12 -0.08 9.35 29.24
N SER A 13 1.24 9.38 29.43
CA SER A 13 2.10 8.19 29.33
C SER A 13 1.75 7.11 30.35
N ASN A 14 1.29 7.47 31.54
CA ASN A 14 0.90 6.51 32.57
C ASN A 14 -0.50 5.90 32.36
N ASN A 15 -1.37 6.56 31.58
CA ASN A 15 -2.77 6.17 31.40
C ASN A 15 -3.10 5.67 30.00
N PHE A 16 -2.28 6.00 29.00
CA PHE A 16 -2.46 5.54 27.62
C PHE A 16 -2.27 4.03 27.55
N ARG A 17 -3.24 3.33 26.95
CA ARG A 17 -3.23 1.88 26.79
C ARG A 17 -3.73 1.50 25.41
N VAL A 18 -3.17 0.42 24.87
CA VAL A 18 -3.61 -0.19 23.62
C VAL A 18 -3.97 -1.64 23.89
N GLU A 19 -5.18 -2.04 23.52
CA GLU A 19 -5.67 -3.40 23.68
C GLU A 19 -5.97 -4.01 22.30
N VAL A 20 -5.26 -5.07 21.94
CA VAL A 20 -5.47 -5.74 20.64
C VAL A 20 -6.62 -6.73 20.78
N VAL A 21 -7.70 -6.48 20.03
CA VAL A 21 -8.93 -7.29 20.05
C VAL A 21 -8.81 -8.47 19.09
N ARG A 22 -8.28 -8.24 17.89
CA ARG A 22 -8.06 -9.28 16.87
C ARG A 22 -6.83 -8.98 16.04
N LEU A 23 -6.07 -10.02 15.71
CA LEU A 23 -4.95 -9.96 14.79
C LEU A 23 -5.01 -11.14 13.82
N ASN A 24 -5.21 -10.82 12.55
CA ASN A 24 -5.18 -11.74 11.41
C ASN A 24 -4.00 -11.38 10.50
N GLU A 25 -3.78 -12.16 9.42
CA GLU A 25 -2.70 -11.89 8.45
C GLU A 25 -2.88 -10.54 7.73
N ASP A 26 -4.11 -10.20 7.33
CA ASP A 26 -4.41 -8.98 6.55
C ASP A 26 -5.08 -7.87 7.38
N ASP A 27 -5.62 -8.19 8.56
CA ASP A 27 -6.45 -7.28 9.37
C ASP A 27 -6.01 -7.23 10.84
N MET A 28 -6.06 -6.05 11.44
CA MET A 28 -5.82 -5.84 12.87
C MET A 28 -6.89 -4.93 13.48
N GLU A 29 -7.46 -5.33 14.61
CA GLU A 29 -8.46 -4.59 15.38
C GLU A 29 -7.92 -4.34 16.79
N PHE A 30 -7.90 -3.08 17.22
CA PHE A 30 -7.36 -2.68 18.52
C PHE A 30 -8.06 -1.42 19.05
N ASP A 31 -8.11 -1.32 20.37
CA ASP A 31 -8.66 -0.18 21.09
C ASP A 31 -7.53 0.70 21.64
N MET A 32 -7.62 2.01 21.44
CA MET A 32 -6.71 3.00 22.04
C MET A 32 -7.45 3.75 23.15
N ILE A 33 -7.04 3.53 24.39
CA ILE A 33 -7.67 4.10 25.58
C ILE A 33 -6.85 5.30 26.06
N VAL A 34 -7.54 6.39 26.41
CA VAL A 34 -6.94 7.66 26.86
C VAL A 34 -6.12 8.33 25.75
N ILE A 35 -6.73 8.55 24.58
CA ILE A 35 -6.15 9.31 23.46
C ILE A 35 -7.07 10.44 23.02
N ASP A 36 -6.48 11.57 22.60
CA ASP A 36 -7.24 12.66 22.01
C ASP A 36 -7.66 12.33 20.56
N ALA A 37 -8.87 12.74 20.18
CA ALA A 37 -9.41 12.48 18.85
C ALA A 37 -8.54 13.06 17.72
N ALA A 38 -7.83 14.17 17.96
CA ALA A 38 -6.92 14.76 16.99
C ALA A 38 -5.70 13.86 16.71
N ILE A 39 -5.19 13.17 17.74
CA ILE A 39 -4.06 12.23 17.58
C ILE A 39 -4.56 10.97 16.86
N ALA A 40 -5.70 10.42 17.27
CA ALA A 40 -6.29 9.25 16.62
C ALA A 40 -6.60 9.50 15.12
N ASN A 41 -7.17 10.66 14.79
CA ASN A 41 -7.43 11.03 13.39
C ASN A 41 -6.12 11.30 12.61
N SER A 42 -5.07 11.78 13.28
CA SER A 42 -3.74 11.89 12.65
C SER A 42 -3.21 10.53 12.23
N PHE A 43 -3.27 9.51 13.10
CA PHE A 43 -2.89 8.14 12.71
C PHE A 43 -3.73 7.62 11.55
N ARG A 44 -5.05 7.81 11.57
CA ARG A 44 -5.93 7.42 10.46
C ARG A 44 -5.50 8.06 9.13
N ARG A 45 -5.10 9.33 9.14
CA ARG A 45 -4.62 10.04 7.93
C ARG A 45 -3.28 9.50 7.45
N ILE A 46 -2.34 9.29 8.36
CA ILE A 46 -1.00 8.75 8.05
C ILE A 46 -1.14 7.37 7.41
N LEU A 47 -1.93 6.48 8.02
CA LEU A 47 -2.16 5.12 7.52
C LEU A 47 -2.75 5.08 6.10
N ILE A 48 -3.59 6.05 5.74
CA ILE A 48 -4.27 6.09 4.44
C ILE A 48 -3.40 6.75 3.36
N ALA A 49 -2.62 7.77 3.70
CA ALA A 49 -2.05 8.68 2.71
C ALA A 49 -0.54 8.84 2.75
N GLU A 50 0.13 8.53 3.87
CA GLU A 50 1.56 8.80 4.04
C GLU A 50 2.43 7.55 4.08
N ILE A 51 1.84 6.37 4.27
CA ILE A 51 2.59 5.11 4.20
C ILE A 51 2.93 4.80 2.73
N PRO A 52 4.22 4.70 2.38
CA PRO A 52 4.62 4.35 1.02
C PRO A 52 4.28 2.90 0.71
N THR A 53 3.78 2.68 -0.50
CA THR A 53 3.45 1.35 -1.03
C THR A 53 3.96 1.22 -2.48
N MET A 54 4.23 0.00 -2.91
CA MET A 54 4.66 -0.28 -4.28
C MET A 54 3.45 -0.57 -5.17
N ALA A 55 3.36 0.15 -6.29
CA ALA A 55 2.28 0.00 -7.28
C ALA A 55 2.83 0.14 -8.71
N ILE A 56 2.05 -0.31 -9.70
CA ILE A 56 2.41 -0.18 -11.12
C ILE A 56 2.13 1.24 -11.59
N GLU A 57 3.18 2.01 -11.89
CA GLU A 57 3.05 3.38 -12.41
C GLU A 57 3.10 3.44 -13.95
N LYS A 58 4.08 2.75 -14.56
CA LYS A 58 4.34 2.80 -16.00
C LYS A 58 4.02 1.45 -16.65
N VAL A 59 3.15 1.47 -17.66
CA VAL A 59 2.79 0.28 -18.44
C VAL A 59 3.22 0.49 -19.90
N LEU A 60 4.11 -0.36 -20.38
CA LEU A 60 4.59 -0.33 -21.75
C LEU A 60 3.87 -1.42 -22.56
N ILE A 61 3.13 -1.03 -23.59
CA ILE A 61 2.33 -1.93 -24.42
C ILE A 61 3.02 -2.10 -25.77
N ALA A 62 3.48 -3.31 -26.06
CA ALA A 62 4.15 -3.61 -27.34
C ALA A 62 3.16 -4.03 -28.44
N ASN A 63 2.19 -4.91 -28.11
CA ASN A 63 1.18 -5.38 -29.05
C ASN A 63 -0.08 -5.84 -28.28
N LYS A 64 -1.23 -5.22 -28.57
CA LYS A 64 -2.53 -5.57 -27.99
C LYS A 64 -3.59 -5.68 -29.09
N THR A 65 -4.27 -6.81 -29.14
CA THR A 65 -5.44 -7.05 -30.01
C THR A 65 -6.76 -7.23 -29.22
N SER A 66 -6.70 -7.06 -27.89
CA SER A 66 -7.87 -7.10 -27.01
C SER A 66 -8.79 -5.89 -27.22
N ILE A 67 -10.06 -6.03 -26.85
CA ILE A 67 -11.10 -5.00 -26.96
C ILE A 67 -10.92 -3.88 -25.92
N ILE A 68 -10.36 -4.21 -24.75
CA ILE A 68 -10.15 -3.24 -23.66
C ILE A 68 -9.16 -2.17 -24.12
N GLN A 69 -9.49 -0.89 -23.91
CA GLN A 69 -8.61 0.24 -24.22
C GLN A 69 -7.33 0.21 -23.37
N ASP A 70 -6.24 0.73 -23.92
CA ASP A 70 -4.92 0.68 -23.28
C ASP A 70 -4.89 1.44 -21.95
N GLU A 71 -5.53 2.60 -21.90
CA GLU A 71 -5.63 3.46 -20.71
C GLU A 71 -6.42 2.77 -19.60
N VAL A 72 -7.52 2.12 -19.98
CA VAL A 72 -8.36 1.37 -19.03
C VAL A 72 -7.61 0.15 -18.50
N LEU A 73 -6.86 -0.56 -19.36
CA LEU A 73 -6.05 -1.70 -18.94
C LEU A 73 -4.93 -1.25 -17.98
N ALA A 74 -4.18 -0.21 -18.34
CA ALA A 74 -3.10 0.33 -17.52
C ALA A 74 -3.61 0.81 -16.16
N HIS A 75 -4.74 1.54 -16.13
CA HIS A 75 -5.36 1.99 -14.88
C HIS A 75 -5.76 0.81 -13.99
N ARG A 76 -6.35 -0.25 -14.56
CA ARG A 76 -6.69 -1.45 -13.79
C ARG A 76 -5.46 -2.17 -13.23
N LEU A 77 -4.36 -2.21 -13.99
CA LEU A 77 -3.09 -2.79 -13.52
C LEU A 77 -2.48 -1.95 -12.39
N GLY A 78 -2.60 -0.62 -12.44
CA GLY A 78 -2.13 0.28 -11.38
C GLY A 78 -2.82 0.06 -10.02
N LEU A 79 -4.06 -0.44 -10.02
CA LEU A 79 -4.82 -0.73 -8.79
C LEU A 79 -4.55 -2.14 -8.22
N VAL A 80 -3.75 -2.97 -8.89
CA VAL A 80 -3.41 -4.30 -8.37
C VAL A 80 -2.30 -4.15 -7.32
N PRO A 81 -2.53 -4.57 -6.06
CA PRO A 81 -1.49 -4.52 -5.04
C PRO A 81 -0.39 -5.52 -5.35
N ILE A 82 0.87 -5.11 -5.15
CA ILE A 82 2.03 -5.98 -5.32
C ILE A 82 2.60 -6.32 -3.94
N ARG A 83 2.83 -7.61 -3.68
CA ARG A 83 3.43 -8.09 -2.44
C ARG A 83 4.94 -7.87 -2.44
N VAL A 84 5.36 -6.65 -2.11
CA VAL A 84 6.77 -6.25 -2.03
C VAL A 84 6.96 -5.32 -0.83
N ASP A 85 8.08 -5.44 -0.11
CA ASP A 85 8.42 -4.52 0.98
C ASP A 85 8.95 -3.19 0.39
N PRO A 86 8.20 -2.06 0.54
CA PRO A 86 8.60 -0.77 -0.01
C PRO A 86 9.88 -0.22 0.63
N ARG A 87 10.25 -0.68 1.83
CA ARG A 87 11.43 -0.18 2.56
C ARG A 87 12.76 -0.61 1.95
N LEU A 88 12.72 -1.57 1.02
CA LEU A 88 13.90 -2.05 0.30
C LEU A 88 14.24 -1.20 -0.93
N PHE A 89 13.37 -0.25 -1.28
CA PHE A 89 13.49 0.54 -2.50
C PHE A 89 13.68 2.01 -2.19
N ASP A 90 14.51 2.67 -2.99
CA ASP A 90 14.68 4.13 -2.92
C ASP A 90 13.65 4.81 -3.85
N TYR A 91 13.24 6.02 -3.49
CA TYR A 91 12.36 6.82 -4.34
C TYR A 91 13.05 7.20 -5.64
N LEU A 92 12.28 7.24 -6.73
CA LEU A 92 12.74 7.72 -8.02
C LEU A 92 12.69 9.25 -8.06
N SER A 93 13.83 9.91 -8.22
CA SER A 93 13.88 11.35 -8.50
C SER A 93 13.67 11.63 -9.99
N GLU A 94 13.30 12.86 -10.37
CA GLU A 94 13.07 13.22 -11.78
C GLU A 94 14.29 13.00 -12.69
N ASN A 95 15.50 13.05 -12.13
CA ASN A 95 16.76 12.84 -12.84
C ASN A 95 17.28 11.40 -12.77
N ASP A 96 16.64 10.53 -11.98
CA ASP A 96 17.10 9.16 -11.80
C ASP A 96 16.61 8.27 -12.93
N GLN A 97 17.52 7.42 -13.42
CA GLN A 97 17.13 6.34 -14.32
C GLN A 97 16.59 5.15 -13.50
N PRO A 98 15.56 4.44 -14.00
CA PRO A 98 15.09 3.21 -13.38
C PRO A 98 16.25 2.22 -13.24
N ASN A 99 16.50 1.78 -12.00
CA ASN A 99 17.57 0.86 -11.64
C ASN A 99 17.02 -0.27 -10.76
N GLU A 100 17.86 -1.23 -10.40
CA GLU A 100 17.48 -2.39 -9.58
C GLU A 100 17.04 -2.03 -8.15
N LYS A 101 17.43 -0.86 -7.65
CA LYS A 101 17.11 -0.38 -6.30
C LYS A 101 15.81 0.42 -6.24
N ASN A 102 15.35 0.94 -7.38
CA ASN A 102 14.26 1.93 -7.42
C ASN A 102 13.05 1.40 -8.20
N THR A 103 13.17 0.30 -8.95
CA THR A 103 12.10 -0.16 -9.84
C THR A 103 12.04 -1.68 -9.98
N ILE A 104 10.83 -2.20 -10.08
CA ILE A 104 10.54 -3.61 -10.40
C ILE A 104 9.88 -3.66 -11.77
N VAL A 105 10.36 -4.55 -12.64
CA VAL A 105 9.82 -4.73 -13.99
C VAL A 105 9.12 -6.10 -14.09
N SER A 106 7.84 -6.07 -14.40
CA SER A 106 7.00 -7.26 -14.60
C SER A 106 6.56 -7.38 -16.05
N LYS A 107 6.53 -8.60 -16.59
CA LYS A 107 6.11 -8.88 -17.97
C LYS A 107 4.81 -9.66 -18.00
N LEU A 108 3.79 -9.11 -18.66
CA LEU A 108 2.53 -9.79 -18.94
C LEU A 108 2.46 -10.17 -20.42
N HIS A 109 2.41 -11.48 -20.70
CA HIS A 109 2.24 -11.98 -22.07
C HIS A 109 1.20 -13.10 -22.08
N VAL A 110 0.05 -12.85 -22.71
CA VAL A 110 -1.08 -13.78 -22.75
C VAL A 110 -1.60 -13.89 -24.17
N GLN A 111 -1.83 -15.12 -24.63
CA GLN A 111 -2.45 -15.42 -25.92
C GLN A 111 -3.62 -16.39 -25.73
N CYS A 112 -4.81 -16.02 -26.19
CA CYS A 112 -5.98 -16.89 -26.18
C CYS A 112 -6.06 -17.66 -27.51
N LYS A 113 -6.09 -19.00 -27.47
CA LYS A 113 -6.26 -19.86 -28.65
C LYS A 113 -7.59 -20.61 -28.54
N ARG A 114 -8.29 -20.80 -29.66
CA ARG A 114 -9.56 -21.54 -29.66
C ARG A 114 -9.30 -22.99 -29.21
N GLY A 115 -10.03 -23.45 -28.20
CA GLY A 115 -9.89 -24.80 -27.63
C GLY A 115 -8.77 -24.97 -26.61
N SER A 116 -8.03 -23.90 -26.24
CA SER A 116 -7.06 -23.99 -25.14
C SER A 116 -7.77 -24.05 -23.78
N PRO A 117 -7.21 -24.78 -22.79
CA PRO A 117 -7.73 -24.76 -21.43
C PRO A 117 -7.67 -23.34 -20.84
N ARG A 118 -8.59 -23.05 -19.92
CA ARG A 118 -8.61 -21.77 -19.21
C ARG A 118 -7.33 -21.64 -18.38
N ILE A 119 -6.55 -20.59 -18.65
CA ILE A 119 -5.41 -20.24 -17.81
C ILE A 119 -5.98 -19.79 -16.45
N THR A 120 -5.67 -20.56 -15.40
CA THR A 120 -6.01 -20.23 -14.01
C THR A 120 -4.70 -19.84 -13.35
N GLY A 121 -4.68 -18.73 -12.60
CA GLY A 121 -3.46 -18.31 -11.90
C GLY A 121 -3.05 -19.34 -10.85
N ASP A 122 -1.78 -19.75 -10.87
CA ASP A 122 -1.22 -20.58 -9.81
C ASP A 122 -1.23 -19.78 -8.51
N LYS A 123 -1.81 -20.33 -7.44
CA LYS A 123 -1.94 -19.69 -6.13
C LYS A 123 -0.63 -19.60 -5.33
N ASN A 124 0.53 -19.68 -6.00
CA ASN A 124 1.84 -19.65 -5.37
C ASN A 124 2.58 -18.36 -5.77
N ILE A 125 2.15 -17.23 -5.20
CA ILE A 125 2.91 -15.97 -5.10
C ILE A 125 2.71 -15.42 -3.70
#